data_AF-A0A2A9KFJ4-F1
#
_entry.id   AF-A0A2A9KFJ4-F1
#
_cell.length_a   1.000
_cell.length_b   1.000
_cell.length_c   1.000
_cell.angle_alpha   90.00
_cell.angle_beta   90.00
_cell.angle_gamma   90.00
#
_symmetry.space_group_name_H-M   'P 1'
#
loop_
_entity.id
_entity.type
_entity.pdbx_description
1 polymer ?
#
loop_
_entity_poly.entity_id
_entity_poly.type
_entity_poly.pdbx_seq_one_letter_code
_entity_poly.pdbx_strand_id
1 'polypeptide(L)'
;MPRRLLPFILPLCLYGSSAFAACPDAPAGLRNIEANGYYSDAHYSIVDPVLKARNEAAVKPFSDYLATVSANADRYIASGDTAAAECALRWLDRWAVDGAMLGKVSSSQAQYERKWTLAGVALAYIKLRPLAEPAQRLHIESWLPRLADAALAYVSDAKRARNNHYYWVGLAVMATGVATGDARYIDAASKIYDSALNDIGDDGSLPLELNRAGRALAYHNYALAPLVMMAELSRMNHDNWYQRRHGRLQRLARLVLDGIADPAWFVQKTGAAQEIPKGGILGWIVFYREIAPELTAPSQALMEQAPFRYAQLGGNLSVLAEKHFFERP
;
A
#
# COMPACT_ATOMS: atom_id res chain seq x y z
N MET A 1 -51.11 -61.34 23.79
CA MET A 1 -50.06 -60.28 23.78
C MET A 1 -49.01 -60.65 22.75
N PRO A 2 -48.71 -59.78 21.78
CA PRO A 2 -47.31 -59.37 21.62
C PRO A 2 -47.16 -57.85 21.48
N ARG A 3 -46.04 -57.37 22.04
CA ARG A 3 -45.64 -55.97 22.20
C ARG A 3 -45.35 -55.30 20.85
N ARG A 4 -45.98 -54.15 20.60
CA ARG A 4 -45.57 -53.20 19.54
C ARG A 4 -44.34 -52.44 20.04
N LEU A 5 -43.21 -52.59 19.35
CA LEU A 5 -42.01 -51.79 19.52
C LEU A 5 -42.21 -50.43 18.82
N LEU A 6 -42.16 -49.33 19.59
CA LEU A 6 -42.01 -47.98 19.04
C LEU A 6 -40.53 -47.78 18.62
N PRO A 7 -40.23 -47.25 17.42
CA PRO A 7 -38.89 -46.82 17.09
C PRO A 7 -38.62 -45.45 17.73
N PHE A 8 -37.56 -45.38 18.53
CA PHE A 8 -36.97 -44.14 18.99
C PHE A 8 -36.38 -43.38 17.79
N ILE A 9 -36.89 -42.19 17.51
CA ILE A 9 -36.27 -41.24 16.57
C ILE A 9 -35.27 -40.41 17.39
N LEU A 10 -33.97 -40.65 17.20
CA LEU A 10 -32.92 -39.75 17.69
C LEU A 10 -32.91 -38.48 16.82
N PRO A 11 -32.84 -37.28 17.40
CA PRO A 11 -32.65 -36.05 16.62
C PRO A 11 -31.20 -36.03 16.13
N LEU A 12 -31.03 -36.08 14.81
CA LEU A 12 -29.74 -35.84 14.16
C LEU A 12 -29.42 -34.34 14.34
N CYS A 13 -28.54 -34.01 15.28
CA CYS A 13 -27.91 -32.70 15.33
C CYS A 13 -27.06 -32.54 14.06
N LEU A 14 -27.62 -31.86 13.05
CA LEU A 14 -26.86 -31.33 11.92
C LEU A 14 -25.90 -30.27 12.48
N TYR A 15 -24.67 -30.67 12.74
CA TYR A 15 -23.56 -29.73 12.85
C TYR A 15 -23.44 -29.04 11.49
N GLY A 16 -23.93 -27.80 11.42
CA GLY A 16 -23.67 -26.91 10.31
C GLY A 16 -22.16 -26.80 10.15
N SER A 17 -21.63 -27.47 9.13
CA SER A 17 -20.26 -27.25 8.69
C SER A 17 -20.24 -25.80 8.22
N SER A 18 -19.67 -24.90 9.03
CA SER A 18 -19.35 -23.56 8.57
C SER A 18 -18.56 -23.74 7.28
N ALA A 19 -19.17 -23.37 6.15
CA ALA A 19 -18.50 -23.39 4.87
C ALA A 19 -17.29 -22.48 5.01
N PHE A 20 -16.10 -23.07 5.16
CA PHE A 20 -14.85 -22.36 4.99
C PHE A 20 -14.99 -21.61 3.67
N ALA A 21 -14.89 -20.28 3.70
CA ALA A 21 -14.86 -19.50 2.47
C ALA A 21 -13.74 -20.11 1.60
N ALA A 22 -14.13 -20.77 0.51
CA ALA A 22 -13.20 -21.54 -0.30
C ALA A 22 -12.12 -20.58 -0.79
N CYS A 23 -10.86 -20.85 -0.45
CA CYS A 23 -9.75 -20.10 -1.01
C CYS A 23 -9.60 -20.50 -2.47
N PRO A 24 -9.83 -19.58 -3.44
CA PRO A 24 -9.65 -19.90 -4.84
C PRO A 24 -8.17 -20.22 -5.15
N ASP A 25 -7.96 -20.99 -6.21
CA ASP A 25 -6.61 -21.25 -6.72
C ASP A 25 -5.91 -19.93 -7.07
N ALA A 26 -4.64 -19.84 -6.66
CA ALA A 26 -3.83 -18.67 -6.98
C ALA A 26 -3.60 -18.58 -8.50
N PRO A 27 -3.84 -17.42 -9.14
CA PRO A 27 -3.56 -17.25 -10.55
C PRO A 27 -2.05 -17.39 -10.80
N ALA A 28 -1.68 -17.85 -12.00
CA ALA A 28 -0.28 -17.93 -12.41
C ALA A 28 0.41 -16.57 -12.33
N GLY A 29 1.64 -16.54 -11.86
CA GLY A 29 2.45 -15.34 -11.72
C GLY A 29 2.86 -14.79 -13.08
N LEU A 30 2.41 -13.58 -13.39
CA LEU A 30 2.77 -12.88 -14.62
C LEU A 30 4.20 -12.32 -14.50
N ARG A 31 5.15 -12.90 -15.23
CA ARG A 31 6.55 -12.45 -15.21
C ARG A 31 6.74 -11.07 -15.83
N ASN A 32 6.08 -10.81 -16.96
CA ASN A 32 6.20 -9.54 -17.68
C ASN A 32 5.12 -8.56 -17.20
N ILE A 33 5.42 -7.26 -17.26
CA ILE A 33 4.45 -6.21 -16.98
C ILE A 33 4.31 -5.34 -18.23
N GLU A 34 3.06 -5.25 -18.71
CA GLU A 34 2.67 -4.34 -19.77
C GLU A 34 1.75 -3.27 -19.21
N ALA A 35 2.13 -2.01 -19.41
CA ALA A 35 1.33 -0.86 -18.99
C ALA A 35 1.68 0.36 -19.85
N ASN A 36 0.77 1.33 -19.92
CA ASN A 36 0.94 2.55 -20.72
C ASN A 36 0.64 3.81 -19.91
N GLY A 37 1.40 4.88 -20.17
CA GLY A 37 1.04 6.20 -19.66
C GLY A 37 -0.35 6.62 -20.14
N TYR A 38 -1.04 7.42 -19.33
CA TYR A 38 -2.44 7.81 -19.57
C TYR A 38 -2.70 9.29 -19.32
N TYR A 39 -1.65 10.11 -19.30
CA TYR A 39 -1.76 11.56 -19.25
C TYR A 39 -1.45 12.15 -20.62
N SER A 40 -2.25 13.14 -21.04
CA SER A 40 -2.12 13.79 -22.35
C SER A 40 -1.33 15.10 -22.32
N ASP A 41 -0.99 15.61 -21.14
CA ASP A 41 -0.30 16.88 -20.94
C ASP A 41 1.07 16.71 -20.24
N ALA A 42 1.93 17.73 -20.36
CA ALA A 42 3.26 17.74 -19.76
C ALA A 42 3.26 17.83 -18.22
N HIS A 43 2.15 18.30 -17.62
CA HIS A 43 1.98 18.39 -16.17
C HIS A 43 1.45 17.10 -15.55
N TYR A 44 1.15 16.07 -16.34
CA TYR A 44 0.52 14.83 -15.85
C TYR A 44 -0.76 15.11 -15.05
N SER A 45 -1.58 16.02 -15.57
CA SER A 45 -2.77 16.55 -14.93
C SER A 45 -4.06 16.20 -15.69
N ILE A 46 -4.00 16.00 -17.01
CA ILE A 46 -5.14 15.67 -17.86
C ILE A 46 -5.09 14.19 -18.22
N VAL A 47 -6.08 13.43 -17.76
CA VAL A 47 -6.20 11.99 -18.04
C VAL A 47 -6.81 11.81 -19.43
N ASP A 48 -6.15 11.01 -20.26
CA ASP A 48 -6.75 10.47 -21.48
C ASP A 48 -7.57 9.22 -21.08
N PRO A 49 -8.91 9.25 -21.22
CA PRO A 49 -9.77 8.16 -20.76
C PRO A 49 -9.54 6.84 -21.52
N VAL A 50 -9.14 6.90 -22.79
CA VAL A 50 -8.88 5.71 -23.62
C VAL A 50 -7.57 5.06 -23.18
N LEU A 51 -6.51 5.85 -23.02
CA LEU A 51 -5.24 5.35 -22.50
C LEU A 51 -5.38 4.85 -21.06
N LYS A 52 -6.21 5.50 -20.24
CA LYS A 52 -6.49 5.07 -18.87
C LYS A 52 -7.18 3.71 -18.85
N ALA A 53 -8.25 3.53 -19.61
CA ALA A 53 -8.97 2.25 -19.71
C ALA A 53 -8.06 1.13 -20.24
N ARG A 54 -7.22 1.41 -21.24
CA ARG A 54 -6.21 0.47 -21.74
C ARG A 54 -5.22 0.07 -20.64
N ASN A 55 -4.69 1.04 -19.90
CA ASN A 55 -3.75 0.77 -18.83
C ASN A 55 -4.41 -0.06 -17.71
N GLU A 56 -5.63 0.31 -17.29
CA GLU A 56 -6.40 -0.42 -16.28
C GLU A 56 -6.65 -1.87 -16.70
N ALA A 57 -7.03 -2.12 -17.95
CA ALA A 57 -7.19 -3.47 -18.45
C ALA A 57 -5.88 -4.26 -18.43
N ALA A 58 -4.76 -3.63 -18.81
CA ALA A 58 -3.45 -4.28 -18.83
C ALA A 58 -2.93 -4.64 -17.42
N VAL A 59 -3.16 -3.77 -16.43
CA VAL A 59 -2.68 -3.99 -15.06
C VAL A 59 -3.69 -4.73 -14.16
N LYS A 60 -4.92 -4.96 -14.65
CA LYS A 60 -6.01 -5.60 -13.88
C LYS A 60 -5.58 -6.90 -13.18
N PRO A 61 -4.82 -7.81 -13.81
CA PRO A 61 -4.38 -9.04 -13.13
C PRO A 61 -3.53 -8.76 -11.88
N PHE A 62 -2.71 -7.71 -11.89
CA PHE A 62 -1.89 -7.31 -10.75
C PHE A 62 -2.72 -6.68 -9.64
N SER A 63 -3.67 -5.81 -10.00
CA SER A 63 -4.57 -5.18 -9.02
C SER A 63 -5.51 -6.18 -8.37
N ASP A 64 -6.09 -7.12 -9.14
CA ASP A 64 -6.99 -8.15 -8.62
C ASP A 64 -6.25 -9.10 -7.67
N TYR A 65 -5.05 -9.51 -8.07
CA TYR A 65 -4.17 -10.33 -7.24
C TYR A 65 -3.85 -9.63 -5.91
N LEU A 66 -3.37 -8.39 -5.97
CA LEU A 66 -3.01 -7.63 -4.77
C LEU A 66 -4.23 -7.38 -3.88
N ALA A 67 -5.39 -7.06 -4.45
CA ALA A 67 -6.62 -6.87 -3.70
C ALA A 67 -7.00 -8.13 -2.90
N THR A 68 -6.87 -9.30 -3.52
CA THR A 68 -7.20 -10.59 -2.89
C THR A 68 -6.22 -10.93 -1.76
N VAL A 69 -4.91 -10.80 -2.01
CA VAL A 69 -3.87 -11.04 -1.00
C VAL A 69 -4.06 -10.07 0.18
N SER A 70 -4.24 -8.78 -0.11
CA SER A 70 -4.43 -7.75 0.90
C SER A 70 -5.67 -8.00 1.76
N ALA A 71 -6.83 -8.28 1.14
CA ALA A 71 -8.07 -8.48 1.86
C ALA A 71 -8.01 -9.69 2.81
N ASN A 72 -7.36 -10.78 2.38
CA ASN A 72 -7.17 -11.96 3.22
C ASN A 72 -6.17 -11.72 4.36
N ALA A 73 -5.08 -10.98 4.10
CA ALA A 73 -4.15 -10.55 5.14
C ALA A 73 -4.83 -9.62 6.17
N ASP A 74 -5.72 -8.73 5.73
CA ASP A 74 -6.49 -7.84 6.61
C ASP A 74 -7.49 -8.60 7.49
N ARG A 75 -8.16 -9.63 6.95
CA ARG A 75 -9.04 -10.50 7.75
C ARG A 75 -8.28 -11.19 8.89
N TYR A 76 -7.06 -11.65 8.62
CA TYR A 76 -6.21 -12.23 9.65
C TYR A 76 -5.89 -11.21 10.76
N ILE A 77 -5.47 -9.99 10.41
CA ILE A 77 -5.16 -8.96 11.42
C ILE A 77 -6.42 -8.51 12.18
N ALA A 78 -7.57 -8.42 11.51
CA ALA A 78 -8.80 -7.97 12.13
C ALA A 78 -9.36 -8.96 13.16
N SER A 79 -9.37 -10.26 12.85
CA SER A 79 -10.12 -11.26 13.61
C SER A 79 -9.38 -12.58 13.87
N GLY A 80 -8.10 -12.71 13.50
CA GLY A 80 -7.34 -13.95 13.66
C GLY A 80 -7.75 -15.07 12.68
N ASP A 81 -8.37 -14.73 11.55
CA ASP A 81 -8.82 -15.70 10.54
C ASP A 81 -7.63 -16.41 9.85
N THR A 82 -7.25 -17.58 10.38
CA THR A 82 -6.10 -18.36 9.89
C THR A 82 -6.35 -18.94 8.50
N ALA A 83 -7.58 -19.29 8.15
CA ALA A 83 -7.90 -19.78 6.81
C ALA A 83 -7.68 -18.71 5.74
N ALA A 84 -8.01 -17.45 6.04
CA ALA A 84 -7.68 -16.31 5.18
C ALA A 84 -6.15 -16.10 5.09
N ALA A 85 -5.44 -16.19 6.21
CA ALA A 85 -3.98 -16.07 6.23
C ALA A 85 -3.29 -17.12 5.33
N GLU A 86 -3.67 -18.39 5.46
CA GLU A 86 -3.17 -19.48 4.64
C GLU A 86 -3.48 -19.27 3.15
N CYS A 87 -4.67 -18.74 2.84
CA CYS A 87 -5.05 -18.41 1.47
C CYS A 87 -4.12 -17.35 0.86
N ALA A 88 -3.88 -16.25 1.59
CA ALA A 88 -2.97 -15.20 1.14
C ALA A 88 -1.53 -15.70 0.99
N LEU A 89 -1.05 -16.55 1.90
CA LEU A 89 0.27 -17.16 1.83
C LEU A 89 0.44 -18.08 0.62
N ARG A 90 -0.58 -18.88 0.28
CA ARG A 90 -0.56 -19.69 -0.96
C ARG A 90 -0.48 -18.83 -2.22
N TRP A 91 -1.18 -17.70 -2.24
CA TRP A 91 -1.12 -16.75 -3.36
C TRP A 91 0.25 -16.09 -3.48
N LEU A 92 0.80 -15.60 -2.36
CA LEU A 92 2.15 -15.03 -2.28
C LEU A 92 3.23 -16.01 -2.75
N ASP A 93 3.19 -17.24 -2.23
CA ASP A 93 4.13 -18.30 -2.60
C ASP A 93 4.03 -18.64 -4.09
N ARG A 94 2.81 -18.74 -4.64
CA ARG A 94 2.62 -19.03 -6.06
C ARG A 94 3.30 -17.99 -6.97
N TRP A 95 3.09 -16.71 -6.69
CA TRP A 95 3.72 -15.64 -7.48
C TRP A 95 5.23 -15.55 -7.28
N ALA A 96 5.71 -15.89 -6.08
CA ALA A 96 7.14 -15.98 -5.81
C ALA A 96 7.81 -17.10 -6.61
N VAL A 97 7.22 -18.30 -6.63
CA VAL A 97 7.68 -19.46 -7.41
C VAL A 97 7.71 -19.15 -8.91
N ASP A 98 6.64 -18.57 -9.44
CA ASP A 98 6.54 -18.22 -10.86
C ASP A 98 7.49 -17.06 -11.24
N GLY A 99 8.05 -16.36 -10.25
CA GLY A 99 8.88 -15.17 -10.42
C GLY A 99 8.11 -14.05 -11.11
N ALA A 100 6.87 -13.81 -10.65
CA ALA A 100 6.02 -12.73 -11.12
C ALA A 100 6.78 -11.39 -11.09
N MET A 101 6.55 -10.54 -12.08
CA MET A 101 7.15 -9.20 -12.22
C MET A 101 8.68 -9.14 -12.39
N LEU A 102 9.37 -10.28 -12.55
CA LEU A 102 10.83 -10.35 -12.77
C LEU A 102 11.23 -10.48 -14.24
N GLY A 103 10.27 -10.41 -15.17
CA GLY A 103 10.49 -10.46 -16.61
C GLY A 103 10.65 -9.07 -17.23
N LYS A 104 10.22 -8.95 -18.48
CA LYS A 104 10.26 -7.70 -19.27
C LYS A 104 9.25 -6.69 -18.71
N VAL A 105 9.67 -5.43 -18.59
CA VAL A 105 8.83 -4.31 -18.15
C VAL A 105 8.74 -3.30 -19.28
N SER A 106 7.55 -3.06 -19.82
CA SER A 106 7.39 -2.41 -21.14
C SER A 106 7.57 -0.89 -21.16
N SER A 107 7.43 -0.21 -20.01
CA SER A 107 7.41 1.25 -19.92
C SER A 107 7.69 1.77 -18.50
N SER A 108 7.84 3.09 -18.34
CA SER A 108 7.86 3.72 -17.02
C SER A 108 6.60 3.44 -16.21
N GLN A 109 5.42 3.36 -16.87
CA GLN A 109 4.17 3.00 -16.19
C GLN A 109 4.20 1.56 -15.67
N ALA A 110 4.79 0.63 -16.43
CA ALA A 110 4.91 -0.76 -15.99
C ALA A 110 5.89 -0.90 -14.81
N GLN A 111 6.91 -0.03 -14.76
CA GLN A 111 7.80 0.09 -13.61
C GLN A 111 7.07 0.64 -12.38
N TYR A 112 6.10 1.52 -12.61
CA TYR A 112 5.25 2.04 -11.54
C TYR A 112 4.32 0.97 -10.98
N GLU A 113 3.72 0.14 -11.83
CA GLU A 113 2.94 -1.02 -11.38
C GLU A 113 3.79 -1.93 -10.50
N ARG A 114 4.99 -2.30 -10.96
CA ARG A 114 5.90 -3.17 -10.20
C ARG A 114 6.15 -2.67 -8.77
N LYS A 115 6.48 -1.38 -8.59
CA LYS A 115 6.76 -0.85 -7.24
C LYS A 115 5.51 -0.82 -6.36
N TRP A 116 4.35 -0.55 -6.94
CA TRP A 116 3.08 -0.49 -6.21
C TRP A 116 2.62 -1.87 -5.77
N THR A 117 2.70 -2.85 -6.68
CA THR A 117 2.42 -4.25 -6.35
C THR A 117 3.41 -4.75 -5.31
N LEU A 118 4.72 -4.48 -5.46
CA LEU A 118 5.76 -4.83 -4.48
C LEU A 118 5.45 -4.28 -3.08
N ALA A 119 5.13 -2.99 -2.96
CA ALA A 119 4.78 -2.38 -1.68
C ALA A 119 3.62 -3.11 -0.99
N GLY A 120 2.54 -3.36 -1.73
CA GLY A 120 1.36 -4.04 -1.20
C GLY A 120 1.62 -5.48 -0.78
N VAL A 121 2.31 -6.27 -1.62
CA VAL A 121 2.60 -7.69 -1.28
C VAL A 121 3.60 -7.83 -0.14
N ALA A 122 4.59 -6.93 -0.04
CA ALA A 122 5.53 -6.92 1.07
C ALA A 122 4.81 -6.57 2.39
N LEU A 123 3.95 -5.55 2.39
CA LEU A 123 3.12 -5.19 3.56
C LEU A 123 2.15 -6.30 3.96
N ALA A 124 1.55 -7.01 3.00
CA ALA A 124 0.73 -8.18 3.28
C ALA A 124 1.57 -9.32 3.88
N TYR A 125 2.78 -9.54 3.36
CA TYR A 125 3.67 -10.57 3.88
C TYR A 125 4.16 -10.28 5.30
N ILE A 126 4.44 -9.02 5.67
CA ILE A 126 4.80 -8.65 7.06
C ILE A 126 3.74 -9.16 8.05
N LYS A 127 2.45 -9.03 7.73
CA LYS A 127 1.33 -9.51 8.56
C LYS A 127 1.31 -11.03 8.72
N LEU A 128 1.73 -11.74 7.68
CA LEU A 128 1.52 -13.18 7.52
C LEU A 128 2.79 -14.01 7.76
N ARG A 129 3.96 -13.37 7.75
CA ARG A 129 5.26 -14.03 7.86
C ARG A 129 5.37 -15.03 9.02
N PRO A 130 4.85 -14.74 10.24
CA PRO A 130 4.88 -15.70 11.34
C PRO A 130 4.15 -17.03 11.06
N LEU A 131 3.17 -17.02 10.14
CA LEU A 131 2.39 -18.19 9.73
C LEU A 131 2.92 -18.88 8.47
N ALA A 132 3.88 -18.28 7.77
CA ALA A 132 4.40 -18.81 6.52
C ALA A 132 5.20 -20.11 6.77
N GLU A 133 4.94 -21.15 5.98
CA GLU A 133 5.73 -22.38 6.03
C GLU A 133 7.18 -22.14 5.58
N PRO A 134 8.17 -22.95 6.00
CA PRO A 134 9.57 -22.78 5.62
C PRO A 134 9.79 -22.66 4.09
N ALA A 135 9.09 -23.45 3.29
CA ALA A 135 9.16 -23.40 1.84
C ALA A 135 8.60 -22.07 1.27
N GLN A 136 7.47 -21.61 1.82
CA GLN A 136 6.88 -20.33 1.43
C GLN A 136 7.79 -19.17 1.78
N ARG A 137 8.41 -19.18 2.96
CA ARG A 137 9.42 -18.18 3.36
C ARG A 137 10.58 -18.16 2.38
N LEU A 138 11.13 -19.33 2.02
CA LEU A 138 12.24 -19.43 1.07
C LEU A 138 11.91 -18.77 -0.27
N HIS A 139 10.73 -19.05 -0.85
CA HIS A 139 10.34 -18.47 -2.13
C HIS A 139 10.05 -16.97 -2.02
N ILE A 140 9.22 -16.56 -1.06
CA ILE A 140 8.78 -15.16 -0.91
C ILE A 140 9.97 -14.27 -0.55
N GLU A 141 10.82 -14.68 0.39
CA GLU A 141 12.00 -13.92 0.82
C GLU A 141 13.12 -13.94 -0.23
N SER A 142 13.09 -14.83 -1.23
CA SER A 142 13.95 -14.74 -2.42
C SER A 142 13.38 -13.79 -3.49
N TRP A 143 12.05 -13.73 -3.60
CA TRP A 143 11.34 -12.96 -4.62
C TRP A 143 11.29 -11.46 -4.33
N LEU A 144 10.92 -11.06 -3.10
CA LEU A 144 10.76 -9.64 -2.73
C LEU A 144 12.06 -8.84 -2.91
N PRO A 145 13.24 -9.29 -2.42
CA PRO A 145 14.51 -8.60 -2.64
C PRO A 145 14.83 -8.34 -4.11
N ARG A 146 14.56 -9.31 -5.00
CA ARG A 146 14.82 -9.15 -6.45
C ARG A 146 13.94 -8.08 -7.08
N LEU A 147 12.70 -7.94 -6.63
CA LEU A 147 11.82 -6.85 -7.06
C LEU A 147 12.29 -5.50 -6.50
N ALA A 148 12.72 -5.46 -5.23
CA ALA A 148 13.25 -4.26 -4.60
C ALA A 148 14.53 -3.78 -5.29
N ASP A 149 15.47 -4.68 -5.59
CA ASP A 149 16.69 -4.39 -6.36
C ASP A 149 16.34 -3.81 -7.72
N ALA A 150 15.37 -4.40 -8.41
CA ALA A 150 14.96 -3.92 -9.71
C ALA A 150 14.27 -2.54 -9.63
N ALA A 151 13.51 -2.27 -8.57
CA ALA A 151 12.89 -0.96 -8.32
C ALA A 151 13.94 0.11 -8.00
N LEU A 152 14.95 -0.22 -7.20
CA LEU A 152 16.09 0.66 -6.91
C LEU A 152 16.90 0.97 -8.18
N ALA A 153 17.19 -0.04 -9.00
CA ALA A 153 17.89 0.13 -10.27
C ALA A 153 17.13 1.02 -11.25
N TYR A 154 15.80 1.00 -11.21
CA TYR A 154 14.98 1.90 -12.03
C TYR A 154 15.14 3.35 -11.61
N VAL A 155 15.18 3.65 -10.30
CA VAL A 155 15.28 5.03 -9.79
C VAL A 155 16.71 5.54 -9.59
N SER A 156 17.73 4.70 -9.80
CA SER A 156 19.14 5.12 -9.73
C SER A 156 19.58 5.96 -10.94
N ASP A 157 18.80 5.98 -12.03
CA ASP A 157 19.05 6.86 -13.17
C ASP A 157 18.84 8.33 -12.78
N ALA A 158 19.92 9.10 -12.75
CA ALA A 158 19.92 10.52 -12.38
C ALA A 158 19.06 11.41 -13.28
N LYS A 159 18.67 10.94 -14.48
CA LYS A 159 17.75 11.65 -15.37
C LYS A 159 16.30 11.60 -14.90
N ARG A 160 15.96 10.71 -13.97
CA ARG A 160 14.60 10.59 -13.46
C ARG A 160 14.33 11.61 -12.36
N ALA A 161 13.18 12.26 -12.46
CA ALA A 161 12.70 13.15 -11.42
C ALA A 161 12.46 12.37 -10.11
N ARG A 162 12.94 12.92 -9.00
CA ARG A 162 12.71 12.39 -7.64
C ARG A 162 11.43 12.98 -7.05
N ASN A 163 10.30 12.63 -7.64
CA ASN A 163 8.97 13.01 -7.15
C ASN A 163 8.33 11.87 -6.34
N ASN A 164 7.02 11.90 -6.10
CA ASN A 164 6.28 10.85 -5.39
C ASN A 164 6.61 9.42 -5.84
N HIS A 165 6.94 9.18 -7.12
CA HIS A 165 7.32 7.83 -7.55
C HIS A 165 8.58 7.31 -6.87
N TYR A 166 9.53 8.19 -6.57
CA TYR A 166 10.72 7.86 -5.78
C TYR A 166 10.35 7.48 -4.35
N TYR A 167 9.39 8.20 -3.74
CA TYR A 167 8.94 7.94 -2.37
C TYR A 167 8.18 6.61 -2.27
N TRP A 168 7.39 6.27 -3.29
CA TRP A 168 6.74 4.97 -3.41
C TRP A 168 7.74 3.81 -3.59
N VAL A 169 8.88 4.03 -4.26
CA VAL A 169 9.98 3.05 -4.24
C VAL A 169 10.55 2.93 -2.83
N GLY A 170 10.71 4.04 -2.11
CA GLY A 170 11.09 4.05 -0.70
C GLY A 170 10.20 3.15 0.16
N LEU A 171 8.87 3.26 0.03
CA LEU A 171 7.94 2.38 0.75
C LEU A 171 8.12 0.90 0.34
N ALA A 172 8.16 0.61 -0.96
CA ALA A 172 8.27 -0.77 -1.45
C ALA A 172 9.55 -1.45 -0.93
N VAL A 173 10.65 -0.72 -0.91
CA VAL A 173 11.95 -1.17 -0.42
C VAL A 173 11.96 -1.28 1.11
N MET A 174 11.40 -0.31 1.83
CA MET A 174 11.27 -0.37 3.30
C MET A 174 10.48 -1.61 3.73
N ALA A 175 9.31 -1.82 3.12
CA ALA A 175 8.47 -2.98 3.40
C ALA A 175 9.20 -4.29 3.09
N THR A 176 10.00 -4.35 2.02
CA THR A 176 10.84 -5.51 1.72
C THR A 176 11.89 -5.76 2.82
N GLY A 177 12.58 -4.71 3.28
CA GLY A 177 13.57 -4.80 4.35
C GLY A 177 12.97 -5.31 5.66
N VAL A 178 11.83 -4.74 6.08
CA VAL A 178 11.11 -5.20 7.28
C VAL A 178 10.62 -6.64 7.12
N ALA A 179 10.08 -7.00 5.95
CA ALA A 179 9.53 -8.33 5.73
C ALA A 179 10.60 -9.44 5.67
N THR A 180 11.84 -9.11 5.32
CA THR A 180 12.93 -10.08 5.15
C THR A 180 14.00 -10.00 6.24
N GLY A 181 14.00 -8.93 7.05
CA GLY A 181 15.07 -8.63 7.99
C GLY A 181 16.36 -8.13 7.34
N ASP A 182 16.35 -7.79 6.05
CA ASP A 182 17.55 -7.32 5.33
C ASP A 182 17.74 -5.81 5.49
N ALA A 183 18.71 -5.43 6.34
CA ALA A 183 19.04 -4.05 6.66
C ALA A 183 19.43 -3.20 5.45
N ARG A 184 19.94 -3.80 4.35
CA ARG A 184 20.32 -3.05 3.14
C ARG A 184 19.14 -2.28 2.56
N TYR A 185 17.95 -2.88 2.59
CA TYR A 185 16.73 -2.25 2.08
C TYR A 185 16.21 -1.19 3.04
N ILE A 186 16.32 -1.39 4.35
CA ILE A 186 15.97 -0.37 5.36
C ILE A 186 16.88 0.86 5.19
N ASP A 187 18.18 0.66 5.00
CA ASP A 187 19.14 1.74 4.76
C ASP A 187 18.87 2.49 3.45
N ALA A 188 18.54 1.76 2.37
CA ALA A 188 18.16 2.37 1.10
C ALA A 188 16.87 3.19 1.24
N ALA A 189 15.86 2.67 1.92
CA ALA A 189 14.62 3.37 2.21
C ALA A 189 14.84 4.61 3.08
N SER A 190 15.71 4.53 4.09
CA SER A 190 16.10 5.66 4.95
C SER A 190 16.69 6.81 4.13
N LYS A 191 17.57 6.52 3.16
CA LYS A 191 18.12 7.53 2.24
C LYS A 191 17.06 8.15 1.34
N ILE A 192 16.11 7.36 0.85
CA ILE A 192 14.98 7.85 0.04
C ILE A 192 14.08 8.77 0.88
N TYR A 193 13.75 8.34 2.11
CA TYR A 193 12.93 9.10 3.05
C TYR A 193 13.57 10.44 3.40
N ASP A 194 14.85 10.45 3.76
CA ASP A 194 15.59 11.67 4.08
C ASP A 194 15.67 12.61 2.87
N SER A 195 15.82 12.08 1.64
CA SER A 195 15.75 12.88 0.42
C SER A 195 14.36 13.51 0.25
N ALA A 196 13.29 12.73 0.45
CA ALA A 196 11.92 13.22 0.36
C ALA A 196 11.63 14.32 1.38
N LEU A 197 12.09 14.16 2.62
CA LEU A 197 11.95 15.20 3.64
C LEU A 197 12.69 16.48 3.26
N ASN A 198 13.85 16.39 2.60
CA ASN A 198 14.57 17.56 2.12
C ASN A 198 13.83 18.27 0.96
N ASP A 199 13.05 17.53 0.16
CA ASP A 199 12.23 18.11 -0.92
C ASP A 199 11.01 18.89 -0.41
N ILE A 200 10.56 18.62 0.83
CA ILE A 200 9.44 19.33 1.47
C ILE A 200 9.93 20.74 1.86
N GLY A 201 9.33 21.77 1.25
CA GLY A 201 9.59 23.17 1.55
C GLY A 201 9.14 23.58 2.97
N ASP A 202 9.54 24.77 3.39
CA ASP A 202 9.19 25.27 4.74
C ASP A 202 7.68 25.48 4.92
N ASP A 203 6.96 25.72 3.82
CA ASP A 203 5.50 25.80 3.73
C ASP A 203 4.81 24.43 3.60
N GLY A 204 5.58 23.33 3.64
CA GLY A 204 5.08 21.96 3.49
C GLY A 204 4.91 21.51 2.04
N SER A 205 5.17 22.37 1.05
CA SER A 205 4.94 22.05 -0.35
C SER A 205 6.05 21.20 -0.96
N LEU A 206 5.69 20.44 -2.00
CA LEU A 206 6.61 19.68 -2.83
C LEU A 206 6.68 20.33 -4.21
N PRO A 207 7.81 20.96 -4.61
CA PRO A 207 7.91 21.70 -5.86
C PRO A 207 7.54 20.87 -7.10
N LEU A 208 7.96 19.61 -7.13
CA LEU A 208 7.62 18.72 -8.24
C LEU A 208 6.13 18.39 -8.29
N GLU A 209 5.43 18.35 -7.16
CA GLU A 209 3.99 18.05 -7.14
C GLU A 209 3.13 19.30 -7.36
N LEU A 210 3.63 20.49 -7.02
CA LEU A 210 3.01 21.76 -7.44
C LEU A 210 2.92 21.88 -8.96
N ASN A 211 3.89 21.32 -9.69
CA ASN A 211 3.90 21.30 -11.15
C ASN A 211 2.83 20.40 -11.79
N ARG A 212 1.90 19.82 -11.02
CA ARG A 212 0.82 18.96 -11.49
C ARG A 212 -0.50 19.71 -11.75
N ALA A 213 -0.43 21.04 -11.86
CA ALA A 213 -1.55 21.92 -12.18
C ALA A 213 -2.79 21.62 -11.32
N GLY A 214 -3.93 21.30 -11.93
CA GLY A 214 -5.18 20.98 -11.23
C GLY A 214 -5.13 19.73 -10.34
N ARG A 215 -4.04 18.97 -10.36
CA ARG A 215 -3.86 17.78 -9.52
C ARG A 215 -2.83 17.96 -8.42
N ALA A 216 -2.28 19.16 -8.23
CA ALA A 216 -1.20 19.38 -7.26
C ALA A 216 -1.55 18.90 -5.84
N LEU A 217 -2.74 19.22 -5.33
CA LEU A 217 -3.20 18.74 -4.02
C LEU A 217 -3.26 17.20 -3.98
N ALA A 218 -3.86 16.56 -4.99
CA ALA A 218 -3.93 15.11 -5.08
C ALA A 218 -2.54 14.46 -5.10
N TYR A 219 -1.57 15.05 -5.80
CA TYR A 219 -0.18 14.56 -5.84
C TYR A 219 0.58 14.80 -4.54
N HIS A 220 0.32 15.88 -3.79
CA HIS A 220 0.88 16.06 -2.44
C HIS A 220 0.38 14.97 -1.49
N ASN A 221 -0.93 14.69 -1.50
CA ASN A 221 -1.49 13.57 -0.74
C ASN A 221 -0.89 12.22 -1.17
N TYR A 222 -0.71 12.02 -2.47
CA TYR A 222 -0.12 10.80 -3.03
C TYR A 222 1.37 10.63 -2.70
N ALA A 223 2.10 11.72 -2.50
CA ALA A 223 3.48 11.73 -2.04
C ALA A 223 3.59 11.49 -0.53
N LEU A 224 2.65 12.05 0.25
CA LEU A 224 2.59 11.92 1.70
C LEU A 224 2.33 10.48 2.13
N ALA A 225 1.37 9.80 1.50
CA ALA A 225 0.93 8.47 1.90
C ALA A 225 2.07 7.44 2.07
N PRO A 226 2.99 7.22 1.10
CA PRO A 226 4.09 6.28 1.28
C PRO A 226 5.08 6.72 2.37
N LEU A 227 5.29 8.03 2.58
CA LEU A 227 6.19 8.53 3.62
C LEU A 227 5.63 8.26 5.01
N VAL A 228 4.32 8.43 5.22
CA VAL A 228 3.66 8.06 6.48
C VAL A 228 3.83 6.57 6.74
N MET A 229 3.60 5.72 5.73
CA MET A 229 3.78 4.27 5.90
C MET A 229 5.24 3.88 6.16
N MET A 230 6.22 4.58 5.58
CA MET A 230 7.63 4.37 5.92
C MET A 230 7.93 4.74 7.39
N ALA A 231 7.30 5.81 7.89
CA ALA A 231 7.42 6.19 9.28
C ALA A 231 6.77 5.18 10.23
N GLU A 232 5.60 4.64 9.88
CA GLU A 232 4.99 3.52 10.62
C GLU A 232 5.90 2.28 10.63
N LEU A 233 6.41 1.86 9.47
CA LEU A 233 7.34 0.72 9.39
C LEU A 233 8.63 0.92 10.19
N SER A 234 9.08 2.15 10.37
CA SER A 234 10.27 2.44 11.20
C SER A 234 10.05 2.11 12.68
N ARG A 235 8.81 2.19 13.17
CA ARG A 235 8.45 1.90 14.56
C ARG A 235 8.61 0.42 14.89
N MET A 236 8.38 -0.46 13.92
CA MET A 236 8.63 -1.91 14.05
C MET A 236 10.12 -2.23 14.27
N ASN A 237 11.02 -1.30 13.95
CA ASN A 237 12.46 -1.40 14.22
C ASN A 237 12.92 -0.45 15.34
N HIS A 238 12.00 -0.01 16.20
CA HIS A 238 12.26 0.90 17.33
C HIS A 238 12.86 2.27 16.94
N ASP A 239 12.62 2.75 15.72
CA ASP A 239 12.95 4.11 15.29
C ASP A 239 11.66 4.94 15.16
N ASN A 240 11.78 6.27 15.11
CA ASN A 240 10.66 7.18 14.94
C ASN A 240 10.94 8.20 13.83
N TRP A 241 10.62 7.82 12.59
CA TRP A 241 10.90 8.67 11.44
C TRP A 241 9.99 9.88 11.30
N TYR A 242 8.89 9.98 12.07
CA TYR A 242 8.07 11.21 12.12
C TYR A 242 8.86 12.42 12.63
N GLN A 243 9.82 12.19 13.53
CA GLN A 243 10.60 13.25 14.16
C GLN A 243 11.79 13.72 13.31
N ARG A 244 12.11 13.04 12.20
CA ARG A 244 13.24 13.40 11.34
C ARG A 244 13.04 14.78 10.70
N ARG A 245 14.15 15.49 10.53
CA ARG A 245 14.24 16.80 9.87
C ARG A 245 13.22 17.82 10.40
N HIS A 246 13.05 17.90 11.72
CA HIS A 246 12.23 18.93 12.38
C HIS A 246 10.75 18.94 11.94
N GLY A 247 10.14 17.75 11.79
CA GLY A 247 8.71 17.61 11.53
C GLY A 247 8.27 18.00 10.11
N ARG A 248 9.16 17.92 9.11
CA ARG A 248 8.82 18.22 7.71
C ARG A 248 7.66 17.37 7.17
N LEU A 249 7.59 16.09 7.54
CA LEU A 249 6.45 15.25 7.18
C LEU A 249 5.13 15.82 7.72
N GLN A 250 5.13 16.34 8.96
CA GLN A 250 3.96 16.96 9.58
C GLN A 250 3.53 18.26 8.88
N ARG A 251 4.48 19.03 8.33
CA ARG A 251 4.17 20.22 7.51
C ARG A 251 3.46 19.84 6.22
N LEU A 252 3.95 18.80 5.52
CA LEU A 252 3.28 18.26 4.34
C LEU A 252 1.88 17.73 4.67
N ALA A 253 1.74 16.99 5.78
CA ALA A 253 0.44 16.51 6.24
C ALA A 253 -0.54 17.65 6.52
N ARG A 254 -0.09 18.70 7.21
CA ARG A 254 -0.90 19.89 7.46
C ARG A 254 -1.34 20.56 6.16
N LEU A 255 -0.40 20.81 5.24
CA LEU A 255 -0.72 21.42 3.95
C LEU A 255 -1.76 20.61 3.16
N VAL A 256 -1.67 19.28 3.18
CA VAL A 256 -2.66 18.41 2.52
C VAL A 256 -4.03 18.51 3.18
N LEU A 257 -4.12 18.46 4.52
CA LEU A 257 -5.41 18.57 5.23
C LEU A 257 -6.05 19.94 5.04
N ASP A 258 -5.25 21.01 5.16
CA ASP A 258 -5.71 22.38 4.93
C ASP A 258 -6.22 22.53 3.48
N GLY A 259 -5.50 21.98 2.50
CA GLY A 259 -5.90 22.00 1.09
C GLY A 259 -7.17 21.19 0.77
N ILE A 260 -7.43 20.11 1.52
CA ILE A 260 -8.68 19.34 1.40
C ILE A 260 -9.86 20.15 1.96
N ALA A 261 -9.65 20.86 3.07
CA ALA A 261 -10.68 21.71 3.68
C ALA A 261 -10.95 22.96 2.83
N ASP A 262 -9.89 23.60 2.32
CA ASP A 262 -9.96 24.75 1.43
C ASP A 262 -8.81 24.71 0.39
N PRO A 263 -9.10 24.46 -0.90
CA PRO A 263 -8.08 24.37 -1.92
C PRO A 263 -7.51 25.73 -2.36
N ALA A 264 -7.96 26.87 -1.80
CA ALA A 264 -7.60 28.21 -2.25
C ALA A 264 -6.07 28.43 -2.36
N TRP A 265 -5.29 27.95 -1.39
CA TRP A 265 -3.83 28.06 -1.43
C TRP A 265 -3.25 27.34 -2.66
N PHE A 266 -3.70 26.13 -2.97
CA PHE A 266 -3.25 25.38 -4.14
C PHE A 266 -3.73 26.00 -5.46
N VAL A 267 -4.95 26.53 -5.48
CA VAL A 267 -5.47 27.27 -6.64
C VAL A 267 -4.62 28.50 -6.91
N GLN A 268 -4.26 29.26 -5.87
CA GLN A 268 -3.38 30.42 -6.00
C GLN A 268 -1.99 30.03 -6.51
N LYS A 269 -1.42 28.93 -6.01
CA LYS A 269 -0.07 28.48 -6.38
C LYS A 269 0.02 27.89 -7.79
N THR A 270 -1.03 27.24 -8.26
CA THR A 270 -1.02 26.53 -9.54
C THR A 270 -1.76 27.25 -10.66
N GLY A 271 -2.61 28.22 -10.33
CA GLY A 271 -3.52 28.87 -11.28
C GLY A 271 -4.63 27.96 -11.79
N ALA A 272 -4.87 26.80 -11.15
CA ALA A 272 -5.85 25.81 -11.59
C ALA A 272 -6.74 25.33 -10.44
N ALA A 273 -8.02 25.09 -10.76
CA ALA A 273 -8.95 24.41 -9.85
C ALA A 273 -8.42 23.01 -9.49
N GLN A 274 -8.56 22.62 -8.22
CA GLN A 274 -7.92 21.41 -7.70
C GLN A 274 -8.85 20.20 -7.62
N GLU A 275 -8.31 19.03 -7.99
CA GLU A 275 -8.87 17.73 -7.66
C GLU A 275 -8.65 17.44 -6.16
N ILE A 276 -9.75 17.35 -5.40
CA ILE A 276 -9.70 17.00 -3.98
C ILE A 276 -9.52 15.48 -3.84
N PRO A 277 -8.46 14.99 -3.17
CA PRO A 277 -8.24 13.56 -2.95
C PRO A 277 -9.33 12.96 -2.06
N LYS A 278 -9.73 11.71 -2.35
CA LYS A 278 -10.84 11.01 -1.67
C LYS A 278 -10.54 9.52 -1.50
N GLY A 279 -11.24 8.88 -0.57
CA GLY A 279 -11.21 7.42 -0.40
C GLY A 279 -9.94 6.90 0.26
N GLY A 280 -9.59 5.64 -0.03
CA GLY A 280 -8.57 4.89 0.72
C GLY A 280 -7.16 5.49 0.74
N ILE A 281 -6.79 6.31 -0.24
CA ILE A 281 -5.48 6.99 -0.28
C ILE A 281 -5.31 8.00 0.84
N LEU A 282 -6.41 8.49 1.45
CA LEU A 282 -6.39 9.34 2.64
C LEU A 282 -6.10 8.54 3.91
N GLY A 283 -6.06 7.22 3.85
CA GLY A 283 -6.00 6.34 5.01
C GLY A 283 -4.78 6.57 5.91
N TRP A 284 -3.72 7.23 5.43
CA TRP A 284 -2.58 7.64 6.26
C TRP A 284 -3.00 8.52 7.46
N ILE A 285 -4.15 9.21 7.38
CA ILE A 285 -4.66 10.08 8.43
C ILE A 285 -4.91 9.35 9.76
N VAL A 286 -5.23 8.05 9.71
CA VAL A 286 -5.56 7.28 10.93
C VAL A 286 -4.36 7.17 11.87
N PHE A 287 -3.15 7.17 11.34
CA PHE A 287 -1.91 7.11 12.13
C PHE A 287 -1.58 8.47 12.76
N TYR A 288 -1.90 9.57 12.07
CA TYR A 288 -1.72 10.91 12.61
C TYR A 288 -2.63 11.23 13.80
N ARG A 289 -3.75 10.54 13.97
CA ARG A 289 -4.62 10.71 15.14
C ARG A 289 -3.87 10.40 16.44
N GLU A 290 -2.94 9.45 16.41
CA GLU A 290 -2.14 9.06 17.57
C GLU A 290 -0.87 9.93 17.69
N ILE A 291 -0.24 10.25 16.56
CA ILE A 291 1.02 10.99 16.51
C ILE A 291 0.86 12.49 16.74
N ALA A 292 -0.19 13.10 16.19
CA ALA A 292 -0.47 14.54 16.23
C ALA A 292 -1.99 14.81 16.18
N PRO A 293 -2.73 14.54 17.26
CA PRO A 293 -4.18 14.69 17.30
C PRO A 293 -4.65 16.11 16.94
N GLU A 294 -3.86 17.13 17.29
CA GLU A 294 -4.15 18.54 16.96
C GLU A 294 -4.14 18.81 15.46
N LEU A 295 -3.36 18.06 14.68
CA LEU A 295 -3.32 18.16 13.23
C LEU A 295 -4.57 17.54 12.59
N THR A 296 -5.12 16.49 13.19
CA THR A 296 -6.29 15.78 12.65
C THR A 296 -7.63 16.29 13.18
N ALA A 297 -7.64 17.04 14.28
CA ALA A 297 -8.87 17.56 14.89
C ALA A 297 -9.77 18.35 13.93
N PRO A 298 -9.26 19.20 13.01
CA PRO A 298 -10.10 19.89 12.03
C PRO A 298 -10.66 18.96 10.92
N SER A 299 -10.15 17.73 10.82
CA SER A 299 -10.44 16.78 9.74
C SER A 299 -11.31 15.61 10.19
N GLN A 300 -12.12 15.76 11.25
CA GLN A 300 -13.03 14.72 11.75
C GLN A 300 -13.97 14.16 10.67
N ALA A 301 -14.49 15.03 9.79
CA ALA A 301 -15.34 14.60 8.67
C ALA A 301 -14.62 13.68 7.66
N LEU A 302 -13.28 13.77 7.55
CA LEU A 302 -12.52 12.80 6.75
C LEU A 302 -12.52 11.43 7.41
N MET A 303 -12.40 11.37 8.73
CA MET A 303 -12.37 10.12 9.49
C MET A 303 -13.68 9.33 9.42
N GLU A 304 -14.81 9.99 9.16
CA GLU A 304 -16.11 9.33 8.93
C GLU A 304 -16.13 8.48 7.64
N GLN A 305 -15.16 8.65 6.74
CA GLN A 305 -15.00 7.82 5.54
C GLN A 305 -14.35 6.46 5.83
N ALA A 306 -13.93 6.20 7.07
CA ALA A 306 -13.42 4.91 7.47
C ALA A 306 -14.46 3.79 7.25
N PRO A 307 -14.03 2.53 7.01
CA PRO A 307 -12.65 2.08 6.99
C PRO A 307 -11.88 2.46 5.71
N PHE A 308 -10.66 2.96 5.88
CA PHE A 308 -9.77 3.26 4.76
C PHE A 308 -9.06 2.01 4.28
N ARG A 309 -9.24 1.70 2.99
CA ARG A 309 -8.62 0.54 2.34
C ARG A 309 -7.83 0.96 1.11
N TYR A 310 -6.54 0.62 1.09
CA TYR A 310 -5.67 0.87 -0.05
C TYR A 310 -4.57 -0.20 -0.11
N ALA A 311 -4.71 -1.16 -1.02
CA ALA A 311 -3.90 -2.38 -1.00
C ALA A 311 -2.38 -2.10 -1.12
N GLN A 312 -1.97 -1.09 -1.89
CA GLN A 312 -0.57 -0.68 -2.02
C GLN A 312 0.02 -0.04 -0.74
N LEU A 313 -0.83 0.47 0.17
CA LEU A 313 -0.43 0.98 1.50
C LEU A 313 -0.64 -0.07 2.60
N GLY A 314 -0.81 -1.34 2.22
CA GLY A 314 -1.00 -2.42 3.17
C GLY A 314 -2.45 -2.69 3.52
N GLY A 315 -3.42 -2.33 2.67
CA GLY A 315 -4.79 -2.80 2.82
C GLY A 315 -5.64 -1.93 3.73
N ASN A 316 -6.24 -2.52 4.77
CA ASN A 316 -7.16 -1.84 5.69
C ASN A 316 -6.39 -1.06 6.76
N LEU A 317 -5.99 0.17 6.43
CA LEU A 317 -5.20 1.05 7.30
C LEU A 317 -5.92 1.33 8.63
N SER A 318 -7.25 1.45 8.60
CA SER A 318 -8.06 1.64 9.82
C SER A 318 -7.89 0.48 10.81
N VAL A 319 -7.88 -0.77 10.31
CA VAL A 319 -7.62 -1.95 11.16
C VAL A 319 -6.17 -1.99 11.64
N LEU A 320 -5.20 -1.61 10.80
CA LEU A 320 -3.80 -1.60 11.22
C LEU A 320 -3.55 -0.63 12.37
N ALA A 321 -4.16 0.56 12.32
CA ALA A 321 -4.11 1.52 13.43
C ALA A 321 -4.84 1.01 14.66
N GLU A 322 -6.09 0.52 14.53
CA GLU A 322 -6.86 -0.02 15.66
C GLU A 322 -6.13 -1.16 16.39
N LYS A 323 -5.37 -1.98 15.65
CA LYS A 323 -4.61 -3.11 16.20
C LYS A 323 -3.19 -2.74 16.64
N HIS A 324 -2.82 -1.45 16.61
CA HIS A 324 -1.47 -0.93 16.85
C HIS A 324 -0.41 -1.77 16.14
N PHE A 325 -0.67 -2.13 14.88
CA PHE A 325 0.08 -3.18 14.19
C PHE A 325 1.58 -2.87 14.09
N PHE A 326 1.93 -1.60 13.87
CA PHE A 326 3.31 -1.14 13.69
C PHE A 326 4.06 -0.86 15.01
N GLU A 327 3.39 -1.01 16.16
CA GLU A 327 3.98 -0.80 17.48
C GLU A 327 4.35 -2.11 18.18
N ARG A 328 4.04 -3.24 17.55
CA ARG A 328 4.34 -4.57 18.08
C ARG A 328 5.85 -4.83 17.98
N PRO A 329 6.48 -5.38 19.04
CA PRO A 329 7.89 -5.72 19.06
C PRO A 329 8.24 -6.85 18.08
#